data_AF-A0AA43QIX2-F1
#
_entry.id   AF-A0AA43QIX2-F1
#
_cell.length_a   1.000
_cell.length_b   1.000
_cell.length_c   1.000
_cell.angle_alpha   90.00
_cell.angle_beta   90.00
_cell.angle_gamma   90.00
#
_symmetry.space_group_name_H-M   'P 1'
#
loop_
_entity.id
_entity.type
_entity.pdbx_description
1 polymer ?
#
loop_
_entity_poly.entity_id
_entity_poly.type
_entity_poly.pdbx_seq_one_letter_code
_entity_poly.pdbx_strand_id
1 'polypeptide(L)'
;MSRCKNICSPDWKNLLIGLSEREDTSVNDGQASCAANDTDDQCMVRFGGLFDGANSSTYHFYPGLTAPGLPQSSSSEKTADDTFTDAISLSPGLSLTEFPVRINRAFNYLVSTYNYVGLSPTSILMNSLVTGAQVSSNSIGYCSGWAGADITHDVDGNLVLGGYDRAKIAGPNATQSIARTNDCLNGFKLRLTNISLNLSNGRNISLMNTSDVGHTACIDTVSDSIRLTPSLWSSFLRSSGSTETGRVEDGFNREGFLIAADTA
;
A
#
# COMPACT_ATOMS: atom_id res chain seq x y z
N MET A 1 -10.06 31.23 2.37
CA MET A 1 -10.85 30.65 1.27
C MET A 1 -10.02 30.71 -0.01
N SER A 2 -9.21 29.68 -0.25
CA SER A 2 -8.57 29.40 -1.54
C SER A 2 -8.05 27.97 -1.42
N ARG A 3 -9.02 27.03 -1.47
CA ARG A 3 -8.83 25.58 -1.44
C ARG A 3 -8.60 25.11 -2.88
N CYS A 4 -7.64 24.21 -3.09
CA CYS A 4 -7.39 23.36 -4.26
C CYS A 4 -8.02 23.83 -5.59
N LYS A 5 -7.57 24.96 -6.16
CA LYS A 5 -8.14 25.44 -7.42
C LYS A 5 -7.61 24.75 -8.67
N ASN A 6 -6.45 24.09 -8.61
CA ASN A 6 -5.72 23.73 -9.83
C ASN A 6 -5.13 22.30 -9.87
N ILE A 7 -5.30 21.49 -8.81
CA ILE A 7 -4.52 20.24 -8.68
C ILE A 7 -5.39 19.12 -8.09
N CYS A 8 -6.61 19.00 -8.59
CA CYS A 8 -7.47 17.87 -8.28
C CYS A 8 -7.62 17.00 -9.52
N SER A 9 -7.58 15.69 -9.34
CA SER A 9 -7.87 14.77 -10.44
C SER A 9 -9.37 14.45 -10.48
N PRO A 10 -10.05 14.68 -11.62
CA PRO A 10 -11.41 14.18 -11.81
C PRO A 10 -11.41 12.65 -12.05
N ASP A 11 -10.26 12.11 -12.49
CA ASP A 11 -10.08 10.70 -12.81
C ASP A 11 -9.28 9.99 -11.72
N TRP A 12 -9.69 8.78 -11.36
CA TRP A 12 -8.92 7.87 -10.50
C TRP A 12 -7.50 7.59 -11.02
N LYS A 13 -7.25 7.84 -12.31
CA LYS A 13 -5.98 7.59 -13.01
C LYS A 13 -4.79 8.37 -12.47
N ASN A 14 -5.01 9.50 -11.79
CA ASN A 14 -3.92 10.31 -11.21
C ASN A 14 -3.82 10.16 -9.70
N LEU A 15 -4.49 9.17 -9.11
CA LEU A 15 -4.33 8.85 -7.69
C LEU A 15 -3.29 7.75 -7.53
N LEU A 16 -2.23 8.03 -6.76
CA LEU A 16 -1.38 6.98 -6.22
C LEU A 16 -2.15 6.32 -5.07
N ILE A 17 -2.39 5.01 -5.22
CA ILE A 17 -3.23 4.25 -4.31
C ILE A 17 -2.41 3.12 -3.70
N GLY A 18 -2.37 3.08 -2.38
CA GLY A 18 -1.82 1.97 -1.62
C GLY A 18 -2.73 0.74 -1.63
N LEU A 19 -2.15 -0.45 -1.62
CA LEU A 19 -2.93 -1.67 -1.43
C LEU A 19 -3.02 -1.97 0.07
N SER A 20 -4.25 -2.12 0.55
CA SER A 20 -4.53 -2.27 1.97
C SER A 20 -5.16 -3.61 2.30
N GLU A 21 -4.86 -4.19 3.47
CA GLU A 21 -5.62 -5.33 4.01
C GLU A 21 -7.04 -4.97 4.50
N ARG A 22 -7.46 -3.71 4.31
CA ARG A 22 -8.81 -3.25 4.57
C ARG A 22 -9.81 -3.76 3.54
N GLU A 23 -11.09 -3.72 3.89
CA GLU A 23 -12.18 -4.11 2.98
C GLU A 23 -12.67 -2.99 2.07
N ASP A 24 -12.41 -1.74 2.45
CA ASP A 24 -12.91 -0.54 1.80
C ASP A 24 -11.84 0.23 1.03
N THR A 25 -12.29 1.13 0.16
CA THR A 25 -11.42 2.07 -0.57
C THR A 25 -11.60 3.46 0.01
N SER A 26 -10.52 4.20 0.18
CA SER A 26 -10.56 5.58 0.67
C SER A 26 -9.68 6.48 -0.17
N VAL A 27 -10.15 7.70 -0.37
CA VAL A 27 -9.42 8.78 -1.03
C VAL A 27 -9.42 10.04 -0.18
N ASN A 28 -8.40 10.86 -0.33
CA ASN A 28 -8.32 12.21 0.17
C ASN A 28 -9.03 13.15 -0.80
N ASP A 29 -9.81 14.11 -0.29
CA ASP A 29 -10.44 15.14 -1.13
C ASP A 29 -9.70 16.48 -1.08
N GLY A 30 -10.16 17.45 -1.87
CA GLY A 30 -9.63 18.82 -1.86
C GLY A 30 -9.78 19.59 -0.54
N GLN A 31 -10.35 19.00 0.52
CA GLN A 31 -10.35 19.54 1.88
C GLN A 31 -9.27 18.94 2.78
N ALA A 32 -8.61 17.86 2.35
CA ALA A 32 -7.44 17.32 3.02
C ALA A 32 -6.41 18.43 3.23
N SER A 33 -6.08 18.68 4.49
CA SER A 33 -5.20 19.80 4.85
C SER A 33 -3.74 19.37 4.71
N CYS A 34 -3.07 19.85 3.67
CA CYS A 34 -1.61 19.83 3.56
C CYS A 34 -1.00 20.50 4.80
N ALA A 35 0.19 20.05 5.22
CA ALA A 35 0.92 20.76 6.26
C ALA A 35 1.22 22.19 5.79
N ALA A 36 1.23 23.17 6.69
CA ALA A 36 1.38 24.59 6.33
C ALA A 36 2.71 24.91 5.61
N ASN A 37 3.68 24.00 5.67
CA ASN A 37 4.99 24.08 5.05
C ASN A 37 5.17 23.13 3.84
N ASP A 38 4.16 22.33 3.48
CA ASP A 38 4.21 21.53 2.26
C ASP A 38 3.94 22.43 1.05
N THR A 39 4.74 22.27 0.00
CA THR A 39 4.36 22.74 -1.35
C THR A 39 3.18 21.93 -1.88
N ASP A 40 2.46 22.46 -2.87
CA ASP A 40 1.36 21.75 -3.53
C ASP A 40 1.80 20.37 -4.05
N ASP A 41 2.98 20.29 -4.68
CA ASP A 41 3.53 19.03 -5.21
C ASP A 41 3.86 18.04 -4.09
N GLN A 42 4.47 18.52 -2.99
CA GLN A 42 4.75 17.68 -1.82
C GLN A 42 3.46 17.15 -1.21
N CYS A 43 2.40 17.97 -1.17
CA CYS A 43 1.10 17.55 -0.70
C CYS A 43 0.51 16.47 -1.61
N MET A 44 0.55 16.66 -2.93
CA MET A 44 0.05 15.68 -3.89
C MET A 44 0.78 14.35 -3.81
N VAL A 45 2.11 14.37 -3.73
CA VAL A 45 2.91 13.14 -3.52
C VAL A 45 2.56 12.48 -2.19
N ARG A 46 2.44 13.27 -1.12
CA ARG A 46 2.12 12.77 0.23
C ARG A 46 0.73 12.15 0.31
N PHE A 47 -0.29 12.67 -0.36
CA PHE A 47 -1.64 12.10 -0.30
C PHE A 47 -1.91 11.05 -1.39
N GLY A 48 -0.99 10.94 -2.36
CA GLY A 48 -1.21 10.17 -3.57
C GLY A 48 -2.26 10.81 -4.47
N GLY A 49 -2.34 12.13 -4.46
CA GLY A 49 -3.33 12.93 -5.16
C GLY A 49 -4.64 13.13 -4.40
N LEU A 50 -5.42 14.11 -4.86
CA LEU A 50 -6.69 14.51 -4.26
C LEU A 50 -7.84 14.31 -5.24
N PHE A 51 -8.91 13.71 -4.75
CA PHE A 51 -10.16 13.54 -5.48
C PHE A 51 -11.03 14.80 -5.42
N ASP A 52 -11.62 15.18 -6.56
CA ASP A 52 -12.60 16.26 -6.64
C ASP A 52 -13.89 15.81 -7.31
N GLY A 53 -14.86 15.46 -6.46
CA GLY A 53 -16.18 15.03 -6.89
C GLY A 53 -16.98 16.11 -7.65
N ALA A 54 -16.61 17.40 -7.56
CA ALA A 54 -17.32 18.45 -8.29
C ALA A 54 -17.15 18.34 -9.82
N ASN A 55 -16.09 17.67 -10.27
CA ASN A 55 -15.80 17.46 -11.69
C ASN A 55 -16.26 16.09 -12.23
N SER A 56 -16.88 15.25 -11.39
CA SER A 56 -17.42 13.96 -11.81
C SER A 56 -18.94 14.05 -11.98
N SER A 57 -19.44 13.67 -13.15
CA SER A 57 -20.88 13.65 -13.44
C SER A 57 -21.61 12.47 -12.79
N THR A 58 -20.88 11.47 -12.29
CA THR A 58 -21.40 10.26 -11.64
C THR A 58 -21.20 10.27 -10.12
N TYR A 59 -20.60 11.33 -9.59
CA TYR A 59 -20.40 11.52 -8.16
C TYR A 59 -21.72 11.71 -7.41
N HIS A 60 -21.92 10.90 -6.38
CA HIS A 60 -23.02 11.03 -5.44
C HIS A 60 -22.51 11.03 -4.01
N PHE A 61 -22.69 12.16 -3.32
CA PHE A 61 -22.25 12.35 -1.95
C PHE A 61 -23.22 11.75 -0.93
N TYR A 62 -22.67 11.07 0.09
CA TYR A 62 -23.42 10.55 1.23
C TYR A 62 -22.80 11.07 2.53
N PRO A 63 -23.55 11.81 3.37
CA PRO A 63 -23.01 12.31 4.63
C PRO A 63 -22.74 11.14 5.60
N GLY A 64 -21.59 11.17 6.27
CA GLY A 64 -21.16 10.07 7.13
C GLY A 64 -20.89 8.77 6.36
N LEU A 65 -20.87 7.65 7.09
CA LEU A 65 -20.61 6.32 6.55
C LEU A 65 -21.88 5.64 6.04
N THR A 66 -22.59 6.30 5.13
CA THR A 66 -23.95 5.91 4.71
C THR A 66 -24.05 5.49 3.25
N ALA A 67 -22.99 5.59 2.45
CA ALA A 67 -23.02 5.10 1.07
C ALA A 67 -23.36 3.59 1.04
N PRO A 68 -24.25 3.15 0.13
CA PRO A 68 -24.61 1.75 -0.03
C PRO A 68 -23.38 0.87 -0.29
N GLY A 69 -23.36 -0.32 0.32
CA GLY A 69 -22.27 -1.28 0.09
C GLY A 69 -21.02 -1.08 0.95
N LEU A 70 -20.92 0.01 1.73
CA LEU A 70 -19.87 0.13 2.75
C LEU A 70 -20.25 -0.60 4.04
N PRO A 71 -19.29 -1.29 4.67
CA PRO A 71 -19.46 -1.85 6.00
C PRO A 71 -19.59 -0.72 7.03
N GLN A 72 -20.52 -0.89 7.97
CA GLN A 72 -20.66 0.04 9.08
C GLN A 72 -19.40 -0.05 9.93
N SER A 73 -18.68 1.08 10.05
CA SER A 73 -17.46 1.07 10.84
C SER A 73 -17.78 0.84 12.31
N SER A 74 -16.91 0.10 12.99
CA SER A 74 -16.88 0.13 14.45
C SER A 74 -16.56 1.57 14.91
N SER A 75 -16.99 1.95 16.12
CA SER A 75 -16.82 3.32 16.64
C SER A 75 -15.37 3.78 16.75
N SER A 76 -14.39 2.88 16.65
CA SER A 76 -12.95 3.13 16.65
C SER A 76 -12.33 3.49 15.29
N GLU A 77 -13.08 3.37 14.19
CA GLU A 77 -12.62 3.66 12.81
C GLU A 77 -13.27 4.93 12.22
N LYS A 78 -13.90 5.74 13.08
CA LYS A 78 -14.55 7.01 12.72
C LYS A 78 -13.53 8.09 12.37
N THR A 79 -12.87 7.95 11.23
CA THR A 79 -11.90 8.94 10.76
C THR A 79 -12.09 9.34 9.30
N ALA A 80 -12.91 8.61 8.54
CA ALA A 80 -13.53 9.14 7.34
C ALA A 80 -14.84 9.83 7.75
N ASP A 81 -14.91 11.14 7.52
CA ASP A 81 -16.07 11.94 7.94
C ASP A 81 -17.28 11.69 7.04
N ASP A 82 -17.06 11.27 5.79
CA ASP A 82 -18.10 11.11 4.79
C ASP A 82 -17.77 10.02 3.76
N THR A 83 -18.76 9.70 2.93
CA THR A 83 -18.66 8.70 1.87
C THR A 83 -19.26 9.23 0.58
N PHE A 84 -18.95 8.56 -0.53
CA PHE A 84 -19.59 8.83 -1.82
C PHE A 84 -19.65 7.55 -2.64
N THR A 85 -20.44 7.58 -3.70
CA THR A 85 -20.32 6.62 -4.79
C THR A 85 -19.91 7.34 -6.07
N ASP A 86 -19.14 6.67 -6.90
CA ASP A 86 -18.80 7.17 -8.23
C ASP A 86 -18.54 6.03 -9.21
N ALA A 87 -18.50 6.33 -10.50
CA ALA A 87 -17.95 5.40 -11.49
C ALA A 87 -16.43 5.34 -11.36
N ILE A 88 -15.88 4.13 -11.31
CA ILE A 88 -14.43 3.91 -11.31
C ILE A 88 -14.04 3.11 -12.54
N SER A 89 -12.96 3.53 -13.21
CA SER A 89 -12.36 2.83 -14.34
C SER A 89 -10.95 2.40 -13.95
N LEU A 90 -10.73 1.09 -13.81
CA LEU A 90 -9.46 0.52 -13.37
C LEU A 90 -8.53 0.26 -14.57
N SER A 91 -9.11 -0.20 -15.69
CA SER A 91 -8.42 -0.43 -16.95
C SER A 91 -9.44 -0.40 -18.09
N PRO A 92 -9.00 -0.34 -19.37
CA PRO A 92 -9.92 -0.44 -20.50
C PRO A 92 -10.79 -1.71 -20.41
N GLY A 93 -12.11 -1.52 -20.31
CA GLY A 93 -13.07 -2.63 -20.17
C GLY A 93 -13.31 -3.12 -18.74
N LEU A 94 -12.66 -2.53 -17.73
CA LEU A 94 -12.85 -2.85 -16.32
C LEU A 94 -13.32 -1.60 -15.56
N SER A 95 -14.63 -1.52 -15.33
CA SER A 95 -15.25 -0.36 -14.70
C SER A 95 -16.42 -0.75 -13.80
N LEU A 96 -16.52 -0.10 -12.64
CA LEU A 96 -17.65 -0.23 -11.74
C LEU A 96 -18.45 1.06 -11.75
N THR A 97 -19.78 0.94 -11.70
CA THR A 97 -20.70 2.06 -11.52
C THR A 97 -21.11 2.13 -10.06
N GLU A 98 -21.30 3.34 -9.54
CA GLU A 98 -21.74 3.57 -8.14
C GLU A 98 -20.85 2.85 -7.11
N PHE A 99 -19.55 2.76 -7.36
CA PHE A 99 -18.61 2.13 -6.44
C PHE A 99 -18.45 3.00 -5.19
N PRO A 100 -18.63 2.43 -3.98
CA PRO A 100 -18.64 3.24 -2.78
C PRO A 100 -17.24 3.43 -2.21
N VAL A 101 -16.97 4.65 -1.76
CA VAL A 101 -15.64 5.13 -1.39
C VAL A 101 -15.72 6.02 -0.16
N ARG A 102 -14.73 5.91 0.72
CA ARG A 102 -14.57 6.79 1.88
C ARG A 102 -13.81 8.05 1.52
N ILE A 103 -14.16 9.16 2.17
CA ILE A 103 -13.45 10.43 2.04
C ILE A 103 -12.70 10.73 3.32
N ASN A 104 -11.39 10.91 3.19
CA ASN A 104 -10.53 11.45 4.24
C ASN A 104 -10.44 12.97 4.07
N ARG A 105 -11.07 13.74 4.97
CA ARG A 105 -11.10 15.22 4.92
C ARG A 105 -10.10 15.90 5.85
N ALA A 106 -9.62 15.18 6.86
CA ALA A 106 -8.69 15.70 7.85
C ALA A 106 -7.39 14.90 7.85
N PHE A 107 -6.26 15.61 7.86
CA PHE A 107 -5.00 15.01 8.24
C PHE A 107 -5.08 14.66 9.73
N ASN A 108 -5.05 13.37 10.05
CA ASN A 108 -4.79 12.93 11.41
C ASN A 108 -3.62 11.93 11.38
N TYR A 109 -2.75 12.01 12.39
CA TYR A 109 -1.57 11.13 12.51
C TYR A 109 -1.93 9.66 12.82
N LEU A 110 -3.23 9.34 12.95
CA LEU A 110 -3.74 8.02 13.34
C LEU A 110 -4.29 7.23 12.15
N VAL A 111 -4.35 7.82 10.95
CA VAL A 111 -4.97 7.27 9.74
C VAL A 111 -4.00 7.36 8.58
N SER A 112 -4.11 6.40 7.66
CA SER A 112 -3.36 6.41 6.41
C SER A 112 -3.47 7.79 5.76
N THR A 113 -2.34 8.48 5.65
CA THR A 113 -2.25 9.78 4.97
C THR A 113 -2.30 9.64 3.46
N TYR A 114 -2.47 8.43 2.93
CA TYR A 114 -2.46 8.11 1.50
C TYR A 114 -3.81 7.50 1.10
N ASN A 115 -4.20 7.71 -0.16
CA ASN A 115 -5.30 6.97 -0.78
C ASN A 115 -5.01 5.47 -0.73
N TYR A 116 -6.03 4.66 -0.51
CA TYR A 116 -5.88 3.20 -0.50
C TYR A 116 -7.06 2.48 -1.10
N VAL A 117 -6.78 1.32 -1.68
CA VAL A 117 -7.77 0.34 -2.12
C VAL A 117 -7.68 -0.86 -1.21
N GLY A 118 -8.80 -1.18 -0.59
CA GLY A 118 -8.95 -2.34 0.27
C GLY A 118 -9.01 -3.63 -0.52
N LEU A 119 -8.05 -4.51 -0.26
CA LEU A 119 -7.82 -5.79 -0.92
C LEU A 119 -7.88 -6.98 0.05
N SER A 120 -8.55 -6.80 1.19
CA SER A 120 -8.81 -7.91 2.11
C SER A 120 -9.63 -9.03 1.44
N PRO A 121 -9.69 -10.23 2.05
CA PRO A 121 -10.61 -11.28 1.60
C PRO A 121 -12.09 -10.85 1.49
N THR A 122 -12.50 -9.79 2.20
CA THR A 122 -13.86 -9.18 2.12
C THR A 122 -13.85 -7.86 1.34
N SER A 123 -12.85 -7.63 0.49
CA SER A 123 -12.73 -6.44 -0.37
C SER A 123 -14.01 -6.16 -1.14
N ILE A 124 -14.54 -4.95 -0.97
CA ILE A 124 -15.71 -4.46 -1.70
C ILE A 124 -15.40 -4.37 -3.19
N LEU A 125 -14.18 -3.94 -3.55
CA LEU A 125 -13.71 -3.86 -4.92
C LEU A 125 -13.76 -5.23 -5.58
N MET A 126 -13.08 -6.22 -5.01
CA MET A 126 -13.01 -7.55 -5.60
C MET A 126 -14.37 -8.24 -5.63
N ASN A 127 -15.17 -8.10 -4.57
CA ASN A 127 -16.53 -8.64 -4.53
C ASN A 127 -17.41 -8.03 -5.64
N SER A 128 -17.29 -6.72 -5.88
CA SER A 128 -18.03 -6.04 -6.95
C SER A 128 -17.59 -6.51 -8.34
N LEU A 129 -16.29 -6.66 -8.57
CA LEU A 129 -15.74 -7.14 -9.85
C LEU A 129 -16.14 -8.60 -10.13
N VAL A 130 -16.10 -9.48 -9.12
CA VAL A 130 -16.49 -10.88 -9.27
C VAL A 130 -18.00 -11.00 -9.49
N THR A 131 -18.81 -10.29 -8.69
CA THR A 131 -20.29 -10.33 -8.82
C THR A 131 -20.74 -9.74 -10.14
N GLY A 132 -20.06 -8.69 -10.62
CA GLY A 132 -20.26 -8.11 -11.94
C GLY A 132 -19.70 -8.95 -13.10
N ALA A 133 -19.17 -10.14 -12.83
CA ALA A 133 -18.54 -11.04 -13.81
C ALA A 133 -17.41 -10.39 -14.64
N GLN A 134 -16.76 -9.36 -14.09
CA GLN A 134 -15.65 -8.68 -14.75
C GLN A 134 -14.30 -9.36 -14.50
N VAL A 135 -14.18 -10.09 -13.39
CA VAL A 135 -13.03 -10.96 -13.10
C VAL A 135 -13.53 -12.34 -12.68
N SER A 136 -12.74 -13.37 -12.98
CA SER A 136 -13.13 -14.77 -12.76
C SER A 136 -12.93 -15.26 -11.33
N SER A 137 -12.21 -14.52 -10.48
CA SER A 137 -11.93 -14.94 -9.10
C SER A 137 -11.66 -13.77 -8.17
N ASN A 138 -11.87 -13.98 -6.86
CA ASN A 138 -11.44 -13.05 -5.81
C ASN A 138 -9.96 -13.32 -5.47
N SER A 139 -9.07 -13.11 -6.43
CA SER A 139 -7.63 -13.23 -6.25
C SER A 139 -6.91 -12.03 -6.86
N ILE A 140 -5.72 -11.75 -6.33
CA ILE A 140 -4.95 -10.56 -6.72
C ILE A 140 -3.49 -10.95 -6.84
N GLY A 141 -2.87 -10.53 -7.92
CA GLY A 141 -1.44 -10.63 -8.15
C GLY A 141 -0.83 -9.24 -8.08
N TYR A 142 0.16 -9.07 -7.21
CA TYR A 142 0.87 -7.81 -7.06
C TYR A 142 2.36 -8.00 -7.33
N CYS A 143 2.88 -7.19 -8.25
CA CYS A 143 4.30 -6.98 -8.46
C CYS A 143 4.57 -5.49 -8.27
N SER A 144 5.42 -5.12 -7.32
CA SER A 144 5.79 -3.72 -7.07
C SER A 144 6.60 -3.11 -8.19
N GLY A 145 7.16 -3.93 -9.08
CA GLY A 145 8.26 -3.50 -9.95
C GLY A 145 9.54 -3.33 -9.15
N TRP A 146 10.56 -2.76 -9.78
CA TRP A 146 11.79 -2.34 -9.11
C TRP A 146 12.40 -1.14 -9.83
N ALA A 147 13.00 -0.24 -9.04
CA ALA A 147 13.83 0.83 -9.55
C ALA A 147 15.23 0.27 -9.81
N GLY A 148 15.70 0.40 -11.04
CA GLY A 148 17.03 -0.03 -11.43
C GLY A 148 18.10 0.97 -11.03
N ALA A 149 19.35 0.69 -11.43
CA ALA A 149 20.46 1.62 -11.24
C ALA A 149 20.26 2.94 -12.02
N ASP A 150 19.49 2.89 -13.11
CA ASP A 150 19.05 4.02 -13.90
C ASP A 150 17.66 3.75 -14.52
N ILE A 151 17.07 4.78 -15.15
CA ILE A 151 15.73 4.72 -15.73
C ILE A 151 15.55 3.68 -16.84
N THR A 152 16.65 3.22 -17.46
CA THR A 152 16.58 2.17 -18.49
C THR A 152 16.48 0.77 -17.90
N HIS A 153 16.76 0.63 -16.60
CA HIS A 153 16.65 -0.60 -15.83
C HIS A 153 15.42 -0.63 -14.91
N ASP A 154 14.64 0.45 -14.88
CA ASP A 154 13.37 0.48 -14.15
C ASP A 154 12.39 -0.52 -14.77
N VAL A 155 11.74 -1.31 -13.91
CA VAL A 155 10.68 -2.22 -14.33
C VAL A 155 9.40 -1.85 -13.64
N ASP A 156 8.41 -1.50 -14.45
CA ASP A 156 7.06 -1.24 -13.99
C ASP A 156 6.48 -2.46 -13.26
N GLY A 157 5.85 -2.16 -12.14
CA GLY A 157 5.00 -3.09 -11.42
C GLY A 157 3.70 -3.39 -12.16
N ASN A 158 2.94 -4.35 -11.65
CA ASN A 158 1.59 -4.60 -12.10
C ASN A 158 0.68 -5.11 -10.97
N LEU A 159 -0.59 -4.74 -11.08
CA LEU A 159 -1.67 -5.26 -10.27
C LEU A 159 -2.61 -6.04 -11.18
N VAL A 160 -2.73 -7.34 -10.95
CA VAL A 160 -3.63 -8.24 -11.68
C VAL A 160 -4.83 -8.54 -10.79
N LEU A 161 -6.03 -8.23 -11.27
CA LEU A 161 -7.29 -8.51 -10.59
C LEU A 161 -7.90 -9.78 -11.18
N GLY A 162 -8.19 -10.76 -10.34
CA GLY A 162 -8.73 -12.06 -10.74
C GLY A 162 -7.70 -13.14 -11.05
N GLY A 163 -6.42 -12.90 -10.78
CA GLY A 163 -5.34 -13.86 -11.01
C GLY A 163 -3.97 -13.28 -10.68
N TYR A 164 -2.93 -13.79 -11.34
CA TYR A 164 -1.57 -13.27 -11.25
C TYR A 164 -0.85 -13.37 -12.60
N ASP A 165 0.19 -12.57 -12.79
CA ASP A 165 1.03 -12.63 -13.99
C ASP A 165 2.12 -13.70 -13.83
N ARG A 166 2.01 -14.79 -14.59
CA ARG A 166 2.99 -15.88 -14.55
C ARG A 166 4.37 -15.47 -15.06
N ALA A 167 4.47 -14.45 -15.92
CA ALA A 167 5.75 -13.97 -16.41
C ALA A 167 6.56 -13.22 -15.34
N LYS A 168 5.92 -12.79 -14.25
CA LYS A 168 6.54 -12.06 -13.13
C LYS A 168 7.00 -12.97 -11.99
N ILE A 169 6.85 -14.29 -12.13
CA ILE A 169 7.26 -15.26 -11.12
C ILE A 169 8.33 -16.21 -11.65
N ALA A 170 9.26 -16.61 -10.77
CA ALA A 170 10.26 -17.62 -11.03
C ALA A 170 10.27 -18.65 -9.90
N GLY A 171 10.54 -19.91 -10.25
CA GLY A 171 10.58 -21.00 -9.28
C GLY A 171 9.20 -21.51 -8.84
N PRO A 172 9.16 -22.39 -7.83
CA PRO A 172 7.91 -22.96 -7.32
C PRO A 172 7.15 -21.96 -6.45
N ASN A 173 5.81 -21.99 -6.56
CA ASN A 173 4.95 -21.18 -5.71
C ASN A 173 4.91 -21.74 -4.28
N ALA A 174 4.90 -20.84 -3.29
CA ALA A 174 4.63 -21.17 -1.90
C ALA A 174 3.30 -20.54 -1.47
N THR A 175 2.49 -21.30 -0.74
CA THR A 175 1.18 -20.84 -0.24
C THR A 175 1.19 -20.86 1.28
N GLN A 176 0.76 -19.75 1.89
CA GLN A 176 0.59 -19.63 3.33
C GLN A 176 -0.74 -18.94 3.63
N SER A 177 -1.39 -19.35 4.73
CA SER A 177 -2.55 -18.63 5.24
C SER A 177 -2.14 -17.28 5.78
N ILE A 178 -2.78 -16.22 5.28
CA ILE A 178 -2.64 -14.86 5.80
C ILE A 178 -3.65 -14.68 6.93
N ALA A 179 -3.19 -14.17 8.08
CA ALA A 179 -4.05 -13.92 9.23
C ALA A 179 -4.56 -12.47 9.23
N ARG A 180 -5.77 -12.23 9.75
CA ARG A 180 -6.30 -10.88 10.02
C ARG A 180 -5.99 -10.50 11.47
N THR A 181 -5.26 -9.40 11.69
CA THR A 181 -5.10 -8.84 13.03
C THR A 181 -4.96 -7.33 12.97
N ASN A 182 -5.46 -6.64 13.99
CA ASN A 182 -5.40 -5.17 14.09
C ASN A 182 -3.97 -4.59 14.14
N ASP A 183 -2.95 -5.44 14.28
CA ASP A 183 -1.54 -5.04 14.38
C ASP A 183 -0.92 -4.64 13.04
N CYS A 184 -1.54 -5.01 11.90
CA CYS A 184 -1.04 -4.70 10.56
C CYS A 184 -1.95 -3.70 9.83
N LEU A 185 -2.11 -2.49 10.37
CA LEU A 185 -3.09 -1.46 9.94
C LEU A 185 -3.46 -1.36 8.44
N ASN A 186 -2.51 -1.61 7.53
CA ASN A 186 -2.72 -1.62 6.08
C ASN A 186 -2.14 -2.85 5.36
N GLY A 187 -1.58 -3.85 6.04
CA GLY A 187 -0.74 -4.87 5.40
C GLY A 187 -1.08 -6.31 5.78
N PHE A 188 -0.75 -7.26 4.92
CA PHE A 188 -1.07 -8.67 5.14
C PHE A 188 -0.15 -9.33 6.18
N LYS A 189 -0.69 -10.01 7.18
CA LYS A 189 0.12 -10.66 8.22
C LYS A 189 0.61 -12.06 7.84
N LEU A 190 1.89 -12.31 8.03
CA LEU A 190 2.52 -13.62 7.88
C LEU A 190 3.45 -13.95 9.06
N ARG A 191 3.76 -15.24 9.20
CA ARG A 191 4.71 -15.74 10.20
C ARG A 191 6.03 -16.07 9.52
N LEU A 192 7.08 -15.37 9.92
CA LEU A 192 8.46 -15.62 9.53
C LEU A 192 9.08 -16.65 10.47
N THR A 193 9.69 -17.68 9.90
CA THR A 193 10.44 -18.70 10.64
C THR A 193 11.95 -18.44 10.65
N ASN A 194 12.43 -17.66 9.68
CA ASN A 194 13.83 -17.23 9.60
C ASN A 194 13.94 -15.94 8.78
N ILE A 195 14.93 -15.10 9.10
CA ILE A 195 15.44 -14.03 8.22
C ILE A 195 16.94 -14.24 8.16
N SER A 196 17.50 -14.31 6.96
CA SER A 196 18.90 -14.66 6.78
C SER A 196 19.61 -13.62 5.90
N LEU A 197 20.75 -13.13 6.36
CA LEU A 197 21.59 -12.19 5.63
C LEU A 197 22.65 -12.98 4.84
N ASN A 198 22.61 -12.85 3.53
CA ASN A 198 23.65 -13.36 2.64
C ASN A 198 24.73 -12.29 2.48
N LEU A 199 25.92 -12.58 2.99
CA LEU A 199 27.07 -11.69 2.87
C LEU A 199 27.81 -11.93 1.55
N SER A 200 28.48 -10.90 1.04
CA SER A 200 29.29 -10.94 -0.19
C SER A 200 30.38 -12.01 -0.17
N ASN A 201 30.86 -12.39 1.02
CA ASN A 201 31.80 -13.51 1.22
C ASN A 201 31.16 -14.91 1.12
N GLY A 202 29.88 -15.01 0.72
CA GLY A 202 29.13 -16.26 0.56
C GLY A 202 28.60 -16.85 1.86
N ARG A 203 28.86 -16.22 3.03
CA ARG A 203 28.30 -16.68 4.31
C ARG A 203 26.84 -16.27 4.42
N ASN A 204 26.02 -17.19 4.93
CA ASN A 204 24.64 -16.89 5.29
C ASN A 204 24.50 -16.87 6.82
N ILE A 205 23.98 -15.77 7.37
CA ILE A 205 23.82 -15.57 8.82
C ILE A 205 22.34 -15.38 9.14
N SER A 206 21.80 -16.22 10.03
CA SER A 206 20.47 -16.00 10.59
C SER A 206 20.45 -14.73 11.45
N LEU A 207 19.50 -13.84 11.18
CA LEU A 207 19.22 -12.67 12.02
C LEU A 207 18.29 -13.00 13.19
N MET A 208 17.60 -14.15 13.12
CA MET A 208 16.75 -14.66 14.20
C MET A 208 17.56 -15.53 15.16
N ASN A 209 17.22 -15.46 16.45
CA ASN A 209 17.81 -16.35 17.45
C ASN A 209 17.14 -17.73 17.39
N THR A 210 17.88 -18.79 17.76
CA THR A 210 17.34 -20.16 17.79
C THR A 210 16.20 -20.36 18.79
N SER A 211 16.03 -19.44 19.74
CA SER A 211 14.94 -19.40 20.72
C SER A 211 13.70 -18.65 20.23
N ASP A 212 13.77 -17.96 19.09
CA ASP A 212 12.65 -17.17 18.59
C ASP A 212 11.58 -18.12 18.03
N VAL A 213 10.36 -18.05 18.57
CA VAL A 213 9.23 -18.91 18.21
C VAL A 213 8.59 -18.53 16.85
N GLY A 214 9.35 -17.87 15.99
CA GLY A 214 8.91 -17.20 14.77
C GLY A 214 8.44 -15.76 15.03
N HIS A 215 8.77 -14.87 14.11
CA HIS A 215 8.32 -13.47 14.16
C HIS A 215 7.09 -13.27 13.29
N THR A 216 6.25 -12.32 13.67
CA THR A 216 5.17 -11.86 12.80
C THR A 216 5.68 -10.71 11.94
N ALA A 217 5.32 -10.69 10.66
CA ALA A 217 5.57 -9.56 9.77
C ALA A 217 4.29 -9.15 9.03
N CYS A 218 4.22 -7.88 8.65
CA CYS A 218 3.17 -7.34 7.79
C CYS A 218 3.76 -7.09 6.40
N ILE A 219 3.07 -7.53 5.35
CA ILE A 219 3.34 -7.11 3.97
C ILE A 219 2.63 -5.77 3.78
N ASP A 220 3.39 -4.70 3.78
CA ASP A 220 2.90 -3.35 3.55
C ASP A 220 3.34 -2.88 2.16
N THR A 221 2.37 -2.64 1.28
CA THR A 221 2.64 -2.24 -0.12
C THR A 221 2.88 -0.75 -0.29
N VAL A 222 2.61 0.06 0.74
CA VAL A 222 2.89 1.50 0.72
C VAL A 222 4.20 1.86 1.42
N SER A 223 4.78 0.92 2.17
CA SER A 223 6.08 1.12 2.79
C SER A 223 7.18 0.83 1.76
N ASP A 224 8.04 1.82 1.61
CA ASP A 224 9.19 1.79 0.71
C ASP A 224 10.43 1.11 1.32
N SER A 225 10.37 0.85 2.63
CA SER A 225 11.44 0.31 3.44
C SER A 225 11.01 -0.93 4.21
N ILE A 226 11.93 -1.89 4.38
CA ILE A 226 11.73 -3.00 5.32
C ILE A 226 11.97 -2.50 6.74
N ARG A 227 10.95 -2.61 7.58
CA ARG A 227 11.03 -2.27 9.00
C ARG A 227 11.29 -3.51 9.84
N LEU A 228 12.39 -3.50 10.60
CA LEU A 228 12.77 -4.57 11.51
C LEU A 228 12.46 -4.19 12.95
N THR A 229 12.16 -5.18 13.79
CA THR A 229 12.09 -4.99 15.24
C THR A 229 13.47 -4.56 15.76
N PRO A 230 13.56 -3.86 16.91
CA PRO A 230 14.86 -3.46 17.46
C PRO A 230 15.85 -4.62 17.61
N SER A 231 15.38 -5.81 18.01
CA SER A 231 16.23 -7.01 18.13
C SER A 231 16.76 -7.51 16.79
N LEU A 232 15.93 -7.55 15.76
CA LEU A 232 16.33 -7.94 14.41
C LEU A 232 17.25 -6.89 13.79
N TRP A 233 16.97 -5.60 14.01
CA TRP A 233 17.82 -4.49 13.55
C TRP A 233 19.21 -4.54 14.18
N SER A 234 19.32 -4.71 15.50
CA SER A 234 20.62 -4.87 16.15
C SER A 234 21.36 -6.13 15.67
N SER A 235 20.65 -7.22 15.38
CA SER A 235 21.25 -8.44 14.82
C SER A 235 21.74 -8.22 13.39
N PHE A 236 21.00 -7.46 12.59
CA PHE A 236 21.40 -7.01 11.27
C PHE A 236 22.68 -6.17 11.34
N LEU A 237 22.73 -5.13 12.19
CA LEU A 237 23.91 -4.27 12.33
C LEU A 237 25.16 -5.06 12.75
N ARG A 238 25.02 -5.94 13.76
CA ARG A 238 26.13 -6.82 14.19
C ARG A 238 26.61 -7.77 13.09
N SER A 239 25.68 -8.32 12.30
CA SER A 239 26.01 -9.32 11.28
C SER A 239 26.56 -8.70 10.00
N SER A 240 26.12 -7.50 9.66
CA SER A 240 26.60 -6.72 8.51
C SER A 240 27.87 -5.93 8.80
N GLY A 241 28.19 -5.67 10.08
CA GLY A 241 29.28 -4.76 10.45
C GLY A 241 28.91 -3.27 10.31
N SER A 242 27.64 -2.95 10.07
CA SER A 242 27.14 -1.58 9.94
C SER A 242 26.98 -0.88 11.29
N THR A 243 27.07 0.46 11.30
CA THR A 243 26.84 1.31 12.48
C THR A 243 25.57 2.16 12.34
N GLU A 244 24.97 2.59 13.45
CA GLU A 244 23.71 3.34 13.47
C GLU A 244 23.78 4.72 12.79
N THR A 245 24.98 5.26 12.58
CA THR A 245 25.22 6.62 12.06
C THR A 245 25.56 6.70 10.57
N GLY A 246 25.21 5.67 9.80
CA GLY A 246 25.29 5.71 8.34
C GLY A 246 26.67 5.35 7.77
N ARG A 247 26.60 4.59 6.67
CA ARG A 247 27.68 4.16 5.76
C ARG A 247 28.82 3.37 6.40
N VAL A 248 28.67 2.05 6.34
CA VAL A 248 29.77 1.16 5.98
C VAL A 248 29.31 0.33 4.77
N GLU A 249 29.78 0.74 3.60
CA GLU A 249 29.88 0.08 2.28
C GLU A 249 28.75 -0.78 1.65
N ASP A 250 27.70 -1.25 2.34
CA ASP A 250 26.67 -2.10 1.73
C ASP A 250 25.21 -1.70 2.11
N GLY A 251 24.79 -0.50 1.70
CA GLY A 251 23.40 -0.23 1.31
C GLY A 251 22.28 -0.11 2.36
N PHE A 252 22.51 -0.27 3.67
CA PHE A 252 21.42 -0.18 4.65
C PHE A 252 21.43 1.13 5.46
N ASN A 253 20.40 1.96 5.29
CA ASN A 253 20.04 2.98 6.26
C ASN A 253 18.94 2.47 7.19
N ARG A 254 18.89 3.00 8.41
CA ARG A 254 17.70 2.93 9.25
C ARG A 254 16.64 3.78 8.53
N GLU A 255 15.66 3.12 7.91
CA GLU A 255 14.71 3.69 6.91
C GLU A 255 15.26 3.79 5.47
N GLY A 256 16.23 2.95 5.12
CA GLY A 256 16.76 2.84 3.76
C GLY A 256 16.00 1.84 2.89
N PHE A 257 15.91 2.18 1.61
CA PHE A 257 15.51 1.29 0.53
C PHE A 257 16.53 0.17 0.35
N LEU A 258 16.03 -1.04 0.04
CA LEU A 258 16.86 -2.09 -0.52
C LEU A 258 17.12 -1.78 -1.99
N ILE A 259 18.30 -1.26 -2.31
CA ILE A 259 18.80 -1.25 -3.68
C ILE A 259 19.71 -2.48 -3.80
N ALA A 260 19.45 -3.34 -4.77
CA ALA A 260 20.37 -4.42 -5.09
C ALA A 260 21.73 -3.82 -5.42
N ALA A 261 22.75 -4.17 -4.64
CA ALA A 261 24.13 -3.88 -5.01
C ALA A 261 24.45 -4.79 -6.20
N ASP A 262 24.51 -4.23 -7.40
CA ASP A 262 25.11 -4.93 -8.53
C ASP A 262 26.60 -5.07 -8.25
N THR A 263 27.05 -6.32 -8.20
CA THR A 263 28.46 -6.68 -8.32
C THR A 263 28.91 -6.35 -9.74
N ALA A 264 29.80 -5.38 -9.88
CA ALA A 264 30.65 -5.23 -11.06
C ALA A 264 31.68 -6.36 -11.15
#